data_AF-A0A967HY71-F1
#
_entry.id   AF-A0A967HY71-F1
#
_cell.length_a   1.000
_cell.length_b   1.000
_cell.length_c   1.000
_cell.angle_alpha   90.00
_cell.angle_beta   90.00
_cell.angle_gamma   90.00
#
_symmetry.space_group_name_H-M   'P 1'
#
loop_
_entity.id
_entity.type
_entity.pdbx_description
1 polymer ?
#
loop_
_entity_poly.entity_id
_entity_poly.type
_entity_poly.pdbx_seq_one_letter_code
_entity_poly.pdbx_strand_id
1 'polypeptide(L)' 'NYKNLWVMIPFVRTVDELAGAKKIMEAEGLKRSDDFQLWMMAEVPSNIFIMEKFLEVGIDGISIGSNDLTQLTLGID' A
#
# COMPACT_ATOMS: atom_id res chain seq x y z
N ASN A 1 -11.33 12.48 16.85
CA ASN A 1 -11.44 12.59 15.38
C ASN A 1 -10.21 13.27 14.81
N TYR A 2 -9.21 12.49 14.40
CA TYR A 2 -8.04 12.99 13.67
C TYR A 2 -8.31 12.79 12.17
N LYS A 3 -8.57 13.89 11.45
CA LYS A 3 -8.87 13.87 10.00
C LYS A 3 -7.63 13.88 9.11
N ASN A 4 -6.45 14.05 9.73
CA ASN A 4 -5.14 14.12 9.09
C ASN A 4 -4.31 12.85 9.33
N LEU A 5 -4.90 11.83 9.95
CA LEU A 5 -4.25 10.56 10.18
C LEU A 5 -4.63 9.60 9.06
N TRP A 6 -3.63 9.17 8.30
CA TRP A 6 -3.78 8.21 7.21
C TRP A 6 -3.06 6.91 7.56
N VAL A 7 -3.43 5.85 6.86
CA VAL A 7 -2.80 4.53 7.02
C VAL A 7 -2.08 4.16 5.74
N MET A 8 -0.90 3.59 5.88
CA MET A 8 -0.10 3.10 4.76
C MET A 8 0.25 1.64 5.01
N ILE A 9 -0.01 0.77 4.04
CA ILE A 9 0.32 -0.65 4.13
C ILE A 9 1.74 -0.87 3.53
N PRO A 10 2.70 -1.34 4.33
CA PRO A 10 4.04 -1.67 3.85
C PRO A 10 4.11 -3.10 3.29
N PHE A 11 5.19 -3.36 2.57
CA PHE A 11 5.70 -4.65 2.12
C PHE A 11 4.67 -5.51 1.38
N VAL A 12 3.90 -4.85 0.51
CA VAL A 12 2.84 -5.47 -0.27
C VAL A 12 3.45 -6.15 -1.49
N ARG A 13 3.44 -7.49 -1.53
CA ARG A 13 4.08 -8.26 -2.61
C ARG A 13 3.12 -8.59 -3.74
N THR A 14 1.85 -8.80 -3.41
CA THR A 14 0.79 -9.19 -4.36
C THR A 14 -0.49 -8.36 -4.19
N VAL A 15 -1.27 -8.28 -5.26
CA VAL A 15 -2.57 -7.56 -5.27
C VAL A 15 -3.55 -8.20 -4.28
N ASP A 16 -3.54 -9.53 -4.15
CA ASP A 16 -4.41 -10.27 -3.23
C ASP A 16 -4.09 -9.98 -1.76
N GLU A 17 -2.81 -9.81 -1.42
CA GLU A 17 -2.39 -9.37 -0.08
C GLU A 17 -2.94 -7.98 0.25
N LEU A 18 -2.86 -7.03 -0.70
CA LEU A 18 -3.41 -5.69 -0.52
C LEU A 18 -4.93 -5.73 -0.32
N ALA A 19 -5.63 -6.48 -1.18
CA ALA A 19 -7.08 -6.62 -1.09
C ALA A 19 -7.52 -7.29 0.22
N GLY A 20 -6.77 -8.31 0.67
CA GLY A 20 -6.98 -9.00 1.94
C GLY A 20 -6.77 -8.07 3.13
N ALA A 21 -5.67 -7.32 3.15
CA ALA A 21 -5.38 -6.36 4.22
C ALA A 21 -6.44 -5.25 4.28
N LYS A 22 -6.86 -4.71 3.13
CA LYS A 22 -7.96 -3.74 3.04
C LYS A 22 -9.26 -4.32 3.62
N LYS A 23 -9.61 -5.56 3.28
CA LYS A 23 -10.82 -6.23 3.80
C LYS A 23 -10.79 -6.36 5.33
N ILE A 24 -9.64 -6.72 5.91
CA ILE A 24 -9.47 -6.81 7.36
C ILE A 24 -9.66 -5.43 7.99
N MET A 25 -9.01 -4.40 7.45
CA MET A 25 -9.14 -3.03 7.95
C MET A 25 -10.59 -2.54 7.93
N GLU A 26 -11.32 -2.79 6.84
CA GLU A 26 -12.74 -2.45 6.73
C GLU A 26 -13.60 -3.18 7.76
N ALA A 27 -13.31 -4.46 8.04
CA ALA A 27 -14.00 -5.25 9.06
C ALA A 27 -13.78 -4.70 10.49
N GLU A 28 -12.61 -4.11 10.74
CA GLU A 28 -12.26 -3.42 11.99
C GLU A 28 -12.72 -1.95 12.02
N GLY A 29 -13.49 -1.50 11.02
CA GLY A 29 -14.04 -0.15 10.94
C GLY A 29 -13.09 0.92 10.37
N LEU A 30 -11.89 0.54 9.92
CA LEU A 30 -10.92 1.40 9.26
C LEU A 30 -11.20 1.45 7.75
N LYS A 31 -12.29 2.12 7.38
CA LYS A 31 -12.74 2.22 5.99
C LYS A 31 -12.27 3.51 5.32
N ARG A 32 -11.78 3.40 4.09
CA ARG A 32 -11.44 4.53 3.22
C ARG A 32 -12.61 5.51 3.10
N SER A 33 -12.34 6.79 3.32
CA SER A 33 -13.29 7.90 3.19
C SER A 33 -12.55 9.22 2.93
N ASP A 34 -13.28 10.32 2.73
CA ASP A 34 -12.67 11.64 2.51
C ASP A 34 -11.79 12.11 3.69
N ASP A 35 -12.08 11.61 4.91
CA ASP A 35 -11.34 11.92 6.14
C ASP A 35 -10.32 10.81 6.54
N PHE A 36 -10.25 9.69 5.79
CA PHE A 36 -9.35 8.56 6.08
C PHE A 36 -8.84 7.93 4.79
N GLN A 37 -7.58 8.22 4.45
CA GLN A 37 -6.96 7.72 3.24
C GLN A 37 -6.19 6.43 3.48
N LEU A 38 -6.23 5.55 2.49
CA LEU A 38 -5.51 4.29 2.44
C LEU A 38 -4.36 4.40 1.43
N TRP A 39 -3.13 4.29 1.91
CA TRP A 39 -1.91 4.37 1.10
C TRP A 39 -1.21 3.01 1.02
N MET A 40 -0.36 2.85 0.02
CA MET A 40 0.53 1.70 -0.11
C MET A 40 1.98 2.19 -0.18
N MET A 41 2.90 1.51 0.51
CA MET A 41 4.32 1.72 0.24
C MET A 41 4.73 0.90 -0.98
N ALA A 42 5.25 1.57 -2.01
CA ALA A 42 5.81 0.96 -3.21
C ALA A 42 7.30 0.68 -2.96
N GLU A 43 7.58 -0.54 -2.50
CA GLU A 43 8.91 -0.92 -2.00
C GLU A 43 9.39 -2.30 -2.46
N VAL A 44 8.50 -3.10 -3.06
CA VAL A 44 8.84 -4.37 -3.71
C VAL A 44 8.90 -4.15 -5.22
N PRO A 45 9.87 -4.74 -5.95
CA PRO A 45 9.98 -4.53 -7.40
C PRO A 45 8.69 -4.81 -8.18
N SER A 46 7.90 -5.80 -7.75
CA SER A 46 6.60 -6.12 -8.36
C SER A 46 5.62 -4.94 -8.33
N ASN A 47 5.67 -4.06 -7.30
CA ASN A 47 4.80 -2.89 -7.22
C ASN A 47 4.97 -2.00 -8.46
N ILE A 48 6.20 -1.84 -8.96
CA ILE A 48 6.51 -0.95 -10.08
C ILE A 48 5.98 -1.52 -11.40
N PHE A 49 6.12 -2.83 -11.61
CA PHE A 49 5.71 -3.48 -12.87
C PHE A 49 4.20 -3.61 -13.05
N ILE A 50 3.44 -3.75 -11.95
CA ILE A 50 1.99 -3.95 -11.99
C ILE A 50 1.23 -2.92 -11.12
N MET A 51 1.76 -1.70 -11.02
CA MET A 51 1.22 -0.62 -10.19
C MET A 51 -0.27 -0.36 -10.45
N GLU A 52 -0.69 -0.39 -11.71
CA GLU A 52 -2.09 -0.17 -12.11
C GLU A 52 -3.05 -1.13 -11.38
N LYS A 53 -2.67 -2.40 -11.23
CA LYS A 53 -3.49 -3.40 -10.53
C LYS A 53 -3.58 -3.13 -9.02
N PHE A 54 -2.52 -2.57 -8.42
CA PHE A 54 -2.56 -2.16 -7.02
C PHE A 54 -3.47 -0.95 -6.82
N LEU A 55 -3.46 0.02 -7.75
CA LEU A 55 -4.34 1.18 -7.72
C LEU A 55 -5.82 0.78 -7.84
N GLU A 56 -6.15 -0.22 -8.65
CA GLU A 56 -7.50 -0.78 -8.80
C GLU A 56 -8.10 -1.33 -7.50
N VAL A 57 -7.28 -1.73 -6.53
CA VAL A 57 -7.75 -2.16 -5.19
C VAL A 57 -8.40 -0.99 -4.43
N GLY A 58 -8.17 0.25 -4.86
CA GLY A 58 -8.75 1.46 -4.30
C GLY A 58 -7.94 2.02 -3.13
N ILE A 59 -6.66 2.31 -3.42
CA ILE A 59 -5.76 3.12 -2.59
C ILE A 59 -5.76 4.57 -3.07
N ASP A 60 -5.51 5.52 -2.16
CA ASP A 60 -5.49 6.96 -2.41
C ASP A 60 -4.15 7.48 -2.90
N GLY A 61 -3.08 6.74 -2.65
CA GLY A 61 -1.74 7.16 -3.00
C GLY A 61 -0.70 6.10 -2.69
N ILE A 62 0.51 6.38 -3.16
CA ILE A 62 1.69 5.58 -2.87
C ILE A 62 2.79 6.43 -2.25
N SER A 63 3.61 5.79 -1.42
CA SER A 63 4.91 6.33 -1.00
C SER A 63 6.01 5.40 -1.50
N ILE A 64 7.07 5.93 -2.12
CA ILE A 64 8.17 5.09 -2.60
C ILE A 64 9.08 4.78 -1.42
N GLY A 65 9.16 3.50 -1.04
CA GLY A 65 10.13 2.99 -0.08
C GLY A 65 11.46 2.75 -0.80
N SER A 66 12.24 3.82 -1.02
CA SER A 66 13.43 3.76 -1.88
C SER A 66 14.51 2.81 -1.39
N ASN A 67 14.64 2.62 -0.07
CA ASN A 67 15.65 1.75 0.52
C ASN A 67 15.39 0.30 0.14
N ASP A 68 14.26 -0.25 0.56
CA ASP A 68 13.85 -1.62 0.26
C ASP A 68 13.70 -1.86 -1.25
N LEU A 69 13.17 -0.87 -2.00
CA LEU A 69 13.06 -0.98 -3.45
C LEU A 69 14.43 -1.12 -4.10
N THR A 70 15.43 -0.35 -3.65
CA THR A 70 16.79 -0.43 -4.18
C THR A 70 17.44 -1.76 -3.81
N GLN A 71 17.34 -2.16 -2.54
CA GLN A 71 17.90 -3.41 -2.02
C GLN A 71 17.33 -4.63 -2.76
N LEU A 72 16.00 -4.73 -2.87
CA LEU A 72 15.32 -5.85 -3.55
C LEU A 72 15.50 -5.84 -5.06
N THR A 73 15.65 -4.66 -5.68
CA THR A 73 15.92 -4.58 -7.12
C THR A 73 17.35 -5.01 -7.46
N LEU A 74 18.33 -4.65 -6.63
CA LEU A 74 19.74 -4.97 -6.87
C LEU A 74 20.18 -6.30 -6.24
N GLY A 75 19.36 -6.90 -5.37
CA GLY A 75 19.71 -8.11 -4.64
C GLY A 75 20.82 -7.89 -3.62
N ILE A 76 20.81 -6.73 -2.95
CA ILE A 76 21.81 -6.32 -1.97
C ILE A 76 21.16 -6.03 -0.62
N ASP A 77 21.94 -6.13 0.46
CA ASP A 77 21.60 -5.69 1.81
C ASP A 77 22.46 -4.48 2.18
#